data_AF-A0A7Y3GXT6-F1
#
_entry.id   AF-A0A7Y3GXT6-F1
#
_cell.length_a   1.000
_cell.length_b   1.000
_cell.length_c   1.000
_cell.angle_alpha   90.00
_cell.angle_beta   90.00
_cell.angle_gamma   90.00
#
_symmetry.space_group_name_H-M   'P 1'
#
loop_
_entity.id
_entity.type
_entity.pdbx_description
1 polymer ?
#
loop_
_entity_poly.entity_id
_entity_poly.type
_entity_poly.pdbx_seq_one_letter_code
_entity_poly.pdbx_strand_id
1 'polypeptide(L)' 'VGDGATVDLAALISKRLVRRGSTIVKVLAEGTSPKNLTLKVHRVSKAAREKIEAAGGSIELVAIPSKGSKKATKTKESSA' A
#
# COMPACT_ATOMS: atom_id res chain seq x y z
N VAL A 1 8.20 -12.77 3.49
CA VAL A 1 7.72 -11.79 2.50
C VAL A 1 8.94 -11.44 1.66
N GLY A 2 8.94 -11.81 0.38
CA GLY A 2 10.11 -11.71 -0.48
C GLY A 2 10.43 -10.29 -0.91
N ASP A 3 11.69 -10.09 -1.25
CA ASP A 3 12.32 -8.88 -1.79
C ASP A 3 11.48 -8.30 -2.95
N GLY A 4 11.22 -6.99 -2.94
CA GLY A 4 10.44 -6.33 -4.00
C GLY A 4 8.92 -6.32 -3.81
N ALA A 5 8.41 -6.67 -2.62
CA ALA A 5 6.97 -6.72 -2.41
C ALA A 5 6.29 -5.36 -2.59
N THR A 6 5.28 -5.33 -3.47
CA THR A 6 4.36 -4.18 -3.59
C THR A 6 3.32 -4.25 -2.49
N VAL A 7 3.25 -3.21 -1.66
CA VAL A 7 2.26 -3.07 -0.59
C VAL A 7 1.25 -2.03 -1.01
N ASP A 8 0.11 -2.53 -1.48
CA ASP A 8 -1.08 -1.76 -1.81
C ASP A 8 -2.22 -2.07 -0.83
N LEU A 9 -3.26 -1.24 -0.80
CA LEU A 9 -4.50 -1.49 -0.05
C LEU A 9 -5.06 -2.89 -0.31
N ALA A 10 -5.07 -3.37 -1.56
CA ALA A 10 -5.56 -4.70 -1.90
C ALA A 10 -4.72 -5.82 -1.25
N ALA A 11 -3.40 -5.64 -1.21
CA ALA A 11 -2.47 -6.58 -0.57
C ALA A 11 -2.64 -6.58 0.96
N LEU A 12 -2.81 -5.40 1.57
CA LEU A 12 -3.06 -5.24 3.00
C LEU A 12 -4.41 -5.86 3.42
N ILE A 13 -5.45 -5.68 2.60
CA ILE A 13 -6.77 -6.27 2.83
C ILE A 13 -6.72 -7.79 2.69
N SER A 14 -6.03 -8.31 1.66
CA SER A 14 -5.90 -9.75 1.43
C SER A 14 -5.18 -10.45 2.57
N LYS A 15 -4.16 -9.79 3.14
CA LYS A 15 -3.48 -10.25 4.36
C LYS A 15 -4.24 -9.97 5.65
N ARG A 16 -5.47 -9.41 5.57
CA ARG A 16 -6.31 -8.99 6.70
C ARG A 16 -5.62 -8.02 7.68
N LEU A 17 -4.61 -7.27 7.22
CA LEU A 17 -3.92 -6.25 8.02
C LEU A 17 -4.73 -4.95 8.15
N VAL A 18 -5.60 -4.69 7.16
CA VAL A 18 -6.47 -3.51 7.14
C VAL A 18 -7.92 -3.94 6.90
N ARG A 19 -8.86 -3.33 7.63
CA ARG A 19 -10.30 -3.60 7.52
C ARG A 19 -10.80 -3.10 6.17
N ARG A 20 -11.73 -3.83 5.52
CA ARG A 20 -12.30 -3.46 4.19
C ARG A 20 -13.02 -2.10 4.14
N GLY A 21 -13.24 -1.43 5.28
CA GLY A 21 -13.84 -0.09 5.37
C GLY A 21 -12.86 1.03 5.74
N SER A 22 -11.59 0.69 6.03
CA SER A 22 -10.56 1.68 6.33
C SER A 22 -10.01 2.22 5.01
N THR A 23 -10.56 3.35 4.56
CA THR A 23 -10.18 4.01 3.31
C THR A 23 -8.87 4.80 3.42
N ILE A 24 -8.25 4.87 4.60
CA ILE A 24 -7.03 5.66 4.80
C ILE A 24 -5.94 4.85 5.46
N VAL A 25 -4.83 4.69 4.73
CA VAL A 25 -3.60 4.07 5.24
C VAL A 25 -2.52 5.13 5.35
N LYS A 26 -1.94 5.21 6.54
CA LYS A 26 -0.77 6.03 6.87
C LYS A 26 0.37 5.11 7.26
N VAL A 27 1.52 5.26 6.61
CA VAL A 27 2.73 4.49 6.93
C VAL A 27 3.50 5.18 8.05
N LEU A 28 3.91 4.39 9.04
CA LEU A 28 4.69 4.79 10.19
C LEU A 28 6.05 4.07 10.19
N ALA A 29 7.00 4.64 10.94
CA ALA A 29 8.41 4.23 10.94
C ALA A 29 8.72 3.23 12.06
N GLU A 30 7.85 2.23 12.26
CA GLU A 30 8.00 1.25 13.33
C GLU A 30 8.61 -0.06 12.79
N GLY A 31 9.59 -0.61 13.51
CA GLY A 31 10.23 -1.87 13.15
C GLY A 31 11.27 -1.77 12.01
N THR A 32 11.67 -2.94 11.51
CA THR A 32 12.61 -3.11 10.38
C THR A 32 11.82 -3.13 9.07
N SER A 33 12.15 -2.21 8.16
CA SER A 33 11.65 -2.21 6.78
C SER A 33 12.50 -3.13 5.91
N PRO A 34 11.92 -4.12 5.21
CA PRO A 34 12.67 -4.92 4.25
C PRO A 34 13.13 -4.05 3.07
N LYS A 35 14.26 -4.45 2.47
CA LYS A 35 14.88 -3.73 1.35
C LYS A 35 13.97 -3.79 0.12
N ASN A 36 13.96 -2.71 -0.67
CA ASN A 36 13.25 -2.62 -1.95
C ASN A 36 11.72 -2.79 -1.85
N LEU A 37 11.05 -2.12 -0.90
CA LEU A 37 9.58 -2.11 -0.84
C LEU A 37 8.97 -1.03 -1.73
N THR A 38 7.91 -1.38 -2.47
CA THR A 38 7.07 -0.41 -3.20
C THR A 38 5.78 -0.20 -2.43
N LEU A 39 5.56 0.99 -1.87
CA LEU A 39 4.36 1.30 -1.07
C LEU A 39 3.41 2.21 -1.85
N LYS A 40 2.14 1.79 -2.00
CA LYS A 40 1.06 2.60 -2.57
C LYS A 40 0.05 2.94 -1.48
N VAL A 41 0.16 4.16 -0.92
CA VAL A 41 -0.56 4.55 0.32
C VAL A 41 -0.99 6.01 0.27
N HIS A 42 -1.86 6.44 1.18
CA HIS A 42 -2.37 7.83 1.15
C HIS A 42 -1.50 8.82 1.92
N ARG A 43 -0.83 8.36 2.98
CA ARG A 43 0.09 9.18 3.78
C ARG A 43 1.29 8.38 4.27
N VAL A 44 2.40 9.07 4.45
CA VAL A 44 3.64 8.54 5.03
C VAL A 44 4.18 9.55 6.04
N SER A 45 4.68 9.10 7.19
CA SER A 45 5.37 9.97 8.15
C SER A 45 6.79 10.33 7.68
N LYS A 46 7.36 11.44 8.16
CA LYS A 46 8.72 11.87 7.80
C LYS A 46 9.75 10.76 8.06
N ALA A 47 9.77 10.25 9.29
CA ALA A 47 10.66 9.16 9.68
C ALA A 47 10.45 7.87 8.86
N ALA A 48 9.24 7.61 8.36
CA ALA A 48 8.97 6.42 7.56
C ALA A 48 9.54 6.59 6.16
N ARG A 49 9.35 7.77 5.55
CA ARG A 49 9.92 8.09 4.24
C ARG A 49 11.44 7.94 4.24
N GLU A 50 12.11 8.50 5.24
CA GLU A 50 13.57 8.39 5.41
C GLU A 50 14.03 6.94 5.51
N LYS A 51 13.35 6.11 6.31
CA LYS A 51 13.68 4.68 6.42
C LYS A 51 13.47 3.91 5.12
N ILE A 52 12.39 4.22 4.39
CA ILE A 52 12.07 3.53 3.13
C ILE A 52 13.07 3.92 2.04
N GLU A 53 13.41 5.20 1.92
CA GLU A 53 14.44 5.68 0.99
C GLU A 53 15.81 5.10 1.34
N ALA A 54 16.17 5.05 2.63
CA ALA A 54 17.39 4.39 3.11
C ALA A 54 17.42 2.87 2.84
N ALA A 55 16.25 2.22 2.78
CA ALA A 55 16.10 0.82 2.42
C ALA A 55 16.00 0.58 0.90
N GLY A 56 16.15 1.61 0.07
CA GLY A 56 16.04 1.52 -1.40
C GLY A 56 14.62 1.29 -1.90
N GLY A 57 13.60 1.62 -1.10
CA GLY A 57 12.20 1.49 -1.46
C GLY A 57 11.63 2.68 -2.25
N SER A 58 10.40 2.52 -2.73
CA SER A 58 9.64 3.53 -3.48
C SER A 58 8.30 3.79 -2.83
N ILE A 59 7.88 5.06 -2.79
CA ILE A 59 6.62 5.49 -2.19
C ILE A 59 5.78 6.21 -3.25
N GLU A 60 4.62 5.64 -3.56
CA GLU A 60 3.58 6.28 -4.35
C GLU A 60 2.44 6.74 -3.44
N LEU A 61 2.20 8.05 -3.43
CA LEU A 61 1.07 8.63 -2.71
C LEU A 61 -0.18 8.58 -3.58
N VAL A 62 -1.11 7.70 -3.21
CA VAL A 62 -2.40 7.54 -3.90
C VAL A 62 -3.37 8.57 -3.34
N ALA A 63 -4.07 9.30 -4.22
CA ALA A 63 -5.03 10.34 -3.85
C ALA A 63 -6.09 9.80 -2.88
N ILE A 64 -6.43 10.61 -1.87
CA ILE A 64 -7.44 10.28 -0.86
C ILE A 64 -8.80 10.36 -1.56
N PRO A 65 -9.55 9.26 -1.70
CA PRO A 65 -10.87 9.35 -2.30
C PRO A 65 -11.78 10.12 -1.34
N SER A 66 -12.22 11.31 -1.73
CA SER A 66 -13.33 12.01 -1.10
C SER A 66 -14.56 11.11 -1.16
N LYS A 67 -15.33 11.06 -0.06
CA LYS A 67 -16.49 10.17 0.08
C LYS A 67 -17.39 10.17 -1.18
N GLY A 68 -17.60 8.96 -1.71
CA GLY A 68 -18.77 8.63 -2.52
C GLY A 68 -18.53 8.57 -4.02
N SER A 69 -18.39 7.36 -4.56
CA SER A 69 -19.15 6.88 -5.73
C SER A 69 -18.60 5.54 -6.23
N LYS A 70 -19.53 4.71 -6.70
CA LYS A 70 -19.33 3.39 -7.29
C LYS A 70 -18.54 3.48 -8.61
N LYS A 71 -17.66 2.50 -8.88
CA LYS A 71 -17.59 1.62 -10.07
C LYS A 71 -16.22 0.92 -10.12
N ALA A 72 -16.19 -0.41 -10.13
CA ALA A 72 -16.12 -1.27 -11.34
C ALA A 72 -14.79 -1.08 -12.10
N THR A 73 -14.02 -2.10 -12.50
CA THR A 73 -14.42 -3.36 -13.13
C THR A 73 -13.18 -4.25 -13.35
N LYS A 74 -13.41 -5.55 -13.65
CA LYS A 74 -12.60 -6.45 -14.50
C LYS A 74 -11.70 -7.47 -13.80
N THR A 75 -12.30 -8.55 -13.28
CA THR A 75 -11.73 -9.89 -13.47
C THR A 75 -12.30 -10.44 -14.77
N LYS A 76 -11.54 -10.27 -15.85
CA LYS A 76 -11.65 -11.08 -17.07
C LYS A 76 -10.40 -11.95 -17.09
N GLU A 77 -10.58 -13.22 -16.76
CA GLU A 77 -9.70 -14.35 -17.06
C GLU A 77 -10.69 -15.52 -17.11
N SER A 78 -11.30 -15.90 -18.24
CA SER A 78 -10.73 -16.31 -19.52
C SER A 78 -9.57 -17.27 -19.34
N SER A 79 -9.89 -18.49 -18.91
CA SER A 79 -9.21 -19.72 -19.32
C SER A 79 -10.20 -20.88 -19.22
N ALA A 80 -10.95 -21.07 -20.31
CA ALA A 80 -11.56 -22.33 -20.75
C ALA A 80 -11.81 -22.19 -22.26
#